data_AF-A0A081SGL6-F1
#
_entry.id   AF-A0A081SGL6-F1
#
_cell.length_a   1.000
_cell.length_b   1.000
_cell.length_c   1.000
_cell.angle_alpha   90.00
_cell.angle_beta   90.00
_cell.angle_gamma   90.00
#
_symmetry.space_group_name_H-M   'P 1'
#
loop_
_entity.id
_entity.type
_entity.pdbx_description
1 polymer ?
#
loop_
_entity_poly.entity_id
_entity_poly.type
_entity_poly.pdbx_seq_one_letter_code
_entity_poly.pdbx_strand_id
1 'polypeptide(L)'
;MMNNDASATKRLLALTYLLLASSAFNFAAAMVALWNATSGFDAPLPTTGESSKITLCVFTSGLLIAANFTYQLVIRKGIPFSEKMLVGFVVGEILFSWFVLTLK
;
A
#
# COMPACT_ATOMS: atom_id res chain seq x y z
N MET A 1 -12.41 3.02 -34.21
CA MET A 1 -11.30 2.44 -33.42
C MET A 1 -11.15 3.06 -32.02
N MET A 2 -12.16 3.75 -31.44
CA MET A 2 -12.04 4.46 -30.14
C MET A 2 -12.33 3.62 -28.88
N ASN A 3 -12.63 2.31 -28.99
CA ASN A 3 -13.14 1.52 -27.85
C ASN A 3 -12.06 0.82 -27.01
N ASN A 4 -10.85 0.62 -27.53
CA ASN A 4 -9.82 -0.17 -26.84
C ASN A 4 -9.15 0.63 -25.69
N ASP A 5 -8.91 1.92 -25.89
CA ASP A 5 -8.16 2.74 -24.92
C ASP A 5 -9.00 3.09 -23.68
N ALA A 6 -10.29 3.32 -23.86
CA ALA A 6 -11.23 3.55 -22.76
C ALA A 6 -11.42 2.29 -21.90
N SER A 7 -11.41 1.11 -22.51
CA SER A 7 -11.49 -0.18 -21.80
C SER A 7 -10.22 -0.47 -21.00
N ALA A 8 -9.05 -0.22 -21.58
CA ALA A 8 -7.76 -0.39 -20.91
C ALA A 8 -7.62 0.55 -19.70
N THR A 9 -7.99 1.82 -19.86
CA THR A 9 -7.94 2.82 -18.78
C THR A 9 -8.86 2.43 -17.61
N LYS A 10 -10.07 1.94 -17.89
CA LYS A 10 -11.00 1.46 -16.85
C LYS A 10 -10.44 0.26 -16.08
N ARG A 11 -9.80 -0.69 -16.77
CA ARG A 11 -9.14 -1.84 -16.14
C ARG A 11 -7.99 -1.40 -15.23
N LEU A 12 -7.15 -0.47 -15.70
CA LEU A 12 -6.04 0.09 -14.91
C LEU A 12 -6.56 0.81 -13.65
N LEU A 13 -7.62 1.62 -13.78
CA LEU A 13 -8.24 2.26 -12.62
C LEU A 13 -8.76 1.23 -11.62
N ALA A 14 -9.47 0.19 -12.08
CA ALA A 14 -9.96 -0.88 -11.21
C ALA A 14 -8.83 -1.58 -10.44
N LEU A 15 -7.71 -1.88 -11.11
CA LEU A 15 -6.52 -2.46 -10.47
C LEU A 15 -5.92 -1.52 -9.42
N THR A 16 -5.79 -0.22 -9.73
CA THR A 16 -5.27 0.75 -8.75
C THR A 16 -6.19 0.97 -7.55
N TYR A 17 -7.50 0.79 -7.71
CA TYR A 17 -8.43 0.77 -6.57
C TYR A 17 -8.27 -0.47 -5.71
N LEU A 18 -8.02 -1.63 -6.33
CA LEU A 18 -7.75 -2.86 -5.61
C LEU A 18 -6.47 -2.76 -4.77
N LEU A 19 -5.41 -2.20 -5.35
CA LEU A 19 -4.14 -1.91 -4.66
C LEU A 19 -4.33 -0.87 -3.56
N LEU A 20 -5.14 0.17 -3.79
CA LEU A 20 -5.47 1.12 -2.72
C LEU A 20 -6.20 0.43 -1.55
N ALA A 21 -7.14 -0.47 -1.83
CA ALA A 21 -7.85 -1.21 -0.79
C ALA A 21 -6.92 -2.16 -0.02
N SER A 22 -6.02 -2.85 -0.72
CA SER A 22 -5.02 -3.75 -0.13
C SER A 22 -4.01 -2.98 0.76
N SER A 23 -3.43 -1.89 0.26
CA SER A 23 -2.57 -1.01 1.05
C SER A 23 -3.27 -0.40 2.28
N ALA A 24 -4.54 -0.01 2.16
CA ALA A 24 -5.35 0.44 3.30
C ALA A 24 -5.57 -0.66 4.35
N PHE A 25 -5.82 -1.89 3.91
CA PHE A 25 -5.93 -3.04 4.80
C PHE A 25 -4.61 -3.32 5.54
N ASN A 26 -3.48 -3.31 4.83
CA ASN A 26 -2.16 -3.47 5.44
C ASN A 26 -1.83 -2.36 6.44
N PHE A 27 -2.22 -1.12 6.13
CA PHE A 27 -2.08 0.01 7.06
C PHE A 27 -2.88 -0.22 8.34
N ALA A 28 -4.15 -0.61 8.22
CA ALA A 28 -4.99 -0.91 9.38
C ALA A 28 -4.42 -2.05 10.23
N ALA A 29 -3.94 -3.13 9.59
CA ALA A 29 -3.32 -4.25 10.29
C ALA A 29 -2.04 -3.83 11.03
N ALA A 30 -1.17 -3.04 10.38
CA ALA A 30 0.03 -2.50 11.01
C ALA A 30 -0.30 -1.55 12.17
N MET A 31 -1.34 -0.73 12.03
CA MET A 31 -1.82 0.15 13.10
C MET A 31 -2.38 -0.63 14.30
N VAL A 32 -3.08 -1.73 14.08
CA VAL A 32 -3.53 -2.63 15.15
C VAL A 32 -2.34 -3.26 15.87
N ALA A 33 -1.31 -3.71 15.13
CA ALA A 33 -0.08 -4.23 15.73
C ALA A 33 0.63 -3.14 16.56
N LEU A 34 0.68 -1.91 16.06
CA LEU A 34 1.26 -0.77 16.78
C LEU A 34 0.46 -0.41 18.04
N TRP A 35 -0.87 -0.40 17.95
CA TRP A 35 -1.76 -0.18 19.09
C TRP A 35 -1.50 -1.21 20.19
N ASN A 36 -1.42 -2.49 19.84
CA ASN A 36 -1.14 -3.56 20.79
C ASN A 36 0.25 -3.43 21.41
N ALA A 37 1.27 -3.08 20.61
CA ALA A 37 2.64 -2.90 21.08
C ALA A 37 2.84 -1.67 21.99
N THR A 38 1.94 -0.69 21.92
CA THR A 38 1.99 0.56 22.69
C THR A 38 0.92 0.65 23.77
N SER A 39 0.20 -0.45 24.04
CA SER A 39 -0.93 -0.48 24.98
C SER A 39 -1.94 0.64 24.73
N GLY A 40 -2.31 0.87 23.47
CA GLY A 40 -3.20 1.96 23.09
C GLY A 40 -2.56 3.33 23.02
N PHE A 41 -1.26 3.38 22.71
CA PHE A 41 -0.42 4.58 22.71
C PHE A 41 -0.13 5.20 24.10
N ASP A 42 -0.57 4.54 25.17
CA ASP A 42 -0.30 4.96 26.55
C ASP A 42 1.13 4.61 26.99
N ALA A 43 1.77 3.63 26.33
CA ALA A 43 3.15 3.26 26.57
C ALA A 43 4.04 3.64 25.37
N PRO A 44 5.29 4.09 25.62
CA PRO A 44 6.25 4.25 24.54
C PRO A 44 6.51 2.90 23.87
N LEU A 45 6.84 2.93 22.59
CA LEU A 45 7.26 1.73 21.87
C LEU A 45 8.38 1.02 22.63
N PRO A 46 8.28 -0.29 22.89
CA PRO A 46 9.38 -1.06 23.41
C PRO A 46 10.61 -0.82 22.52
N THR A 47 11.80 -0.60 23.08
CA THR A 47 13.01 -0.36 22.27
C THR A 47 13.59 -1.64 21.66
N THR A 48 12.74 -2.64 21.41
CA THR A 48 13.12 -3.94 20.86
C THR A 48 13.14 -3.90 19.33
N GLY A 49 13.84 -4.87 18.74
CA GLY A 49 13.87 -5.01 17.28
C GLY A 49 12.49 -5.19 16.64
N GLU A 50 11.51 -5.76 17.37
CA GLU A 50 10.15 -5.97 16.89
C GLU A 50 9.36 -4.67 16.76
N SER A 51 9.45 -3.77 17.74
CA SER A 51 8.76 -2.47 17.70
C SER A 51 9.29 -1.57 16.58
N SER A 52 10.58 -1.69 16.24
CA SER A 52 11.16 -1.02 15.07
C SER A 52 10.55 -1.54 13.76
N LYS A 53 10.31 -2.86 13.64
CA LYS A 53 9.65 -3.46 12.47
C LYS A 53 8.20 -3.03 12.34
N ILE A 54 7.46 -2.96 13.45
CA ILE A 54 6.05 -2.51 13.45
C ILE A 54 5.95 -1.03 13.02
N THR A 55 6.84 -0.18 13.53
CA THR A 55 6.88 1.24 13.14
C THR A 55 7.22 1.42 11.67
N LEU A 56 8.23 0.70 11.18
CA LEU A 56 8.60 0.68 9.76
C LEU A 56 7.44 0.20 8.89
N CYS A 57 6.70 -0.81 9.36
CA CYS A 57 5.52 -1.34 8.69
C CYS A 57 4.43 -0.27 8.55
N VAL A 58 4.04 0.40 9.64
CA VAL A 58 3.04 1.48 9.59
C VAL A 58 3.45 2.59 8.62
N PHE A 59 4.71 3.02 8.68
CA PHE A 59 5.23 4.05 7.78
C PHE A 59 5.18 3.62 6.31
N THR A 60 5.64 2.40 6.02
CA THR A 60 5.69 1.85 4.66
C THR A 60 4.28 1.66 4.08
N SER A 61 3.33 1.20 4.90
CA SER A 61 1.91 1.12 4.54
C SER A 61 1.33 2.49 4.16
N GLY A 62 1.69 3.55 4.90
CA GLY A 62 1.28 4.91 4.57
C GLY A 62 1.84 5.40 3.23
N LEU A 63 3.10 5.08 2.93
CA LEU A 63 3.71 5.38 1.63
C LEU A 63 3.04 4.62 0.47
N LEU A 64 2.67 3.36 0.67
CA LEU A 64 1.93 2.56 -0.32
C LEU A 64 0.58 3.19 -0.67
N ILE A 65 -0.16 3.68 0.33
CA ILE A 65 -1.42 4.42 0.10
C ILE A 65 -1.18 5.67 -0.75
N ALA A 66 -0.19 6.48 -0.38
CA ALA A 66 0.15 7.72 -1.09
C ALA A 66 0.57 7.45 -2.55
N ALA A 67 1.36 6.40 -2.76
CA ALA A 67 1.73 5.96 -4.09
C ALA A 67 0.50 5.55 -4.91
N ASN A 68 -0.38 4.70 -4.37
CA ASN A 68 -1.62 4.28 -5.03
C ASN A 68 -2.54 5.46 -5.42
N PHE A 69 -2.64 6.48 -4.57
CA PHE A 69 -3.34 7.72 -4.93
C PHE A 69 -2.68 8.46 -6.10
N THR A 70 -1.35 8.53 -6.10
CA THR A 70 -0.57 9.13 -7.18
C THR A 70 -0.81 8.39 -8.50
N TYR A 71 -0.85 7.05 -8.48
CA TYR A 71 -1.18 6.24 -9.65
C TYR A 71 -2.56 6.57 -10.23
N GLN A 72 -3.58 6.69 -9.39
CA GLN A 72 -4.92 7.06 -9.85
C GLN A 72 -4.94 8.45 -10.51
N LEU A 73 -4.20 9.41 -9.95
CA LEU A 73 -4.07 10.76 -10.52
C LEU A 73 -3.38 10.75 -11.88
N VAL A 74 -2.28 10.02 -12.00
CA VAL A 74 -1.51 9.87 -13.26
C VAL A 74 -2.40 9.30 -14.37
N ILE A 75 -3.12 8.21 -14.09
CA ILE A 75 -4.04 7.58 -15.04
C ILE A 75 -5.16 8.55 -15.44
N ARG A 76 -5.77 9.26 -14.47
CA ARG A 76 -6.82 10.25 -14.74
C ARG A 76 -6.34 11.45 -15.57
N LYS A 77 -5.06 11.82 -15.46
CA LYS A 77 -4.45 12.91 -16.24
C LYS A 77 -3.96 12.45 -17.62
N GLY A 78 -4.10 11.17 -17.97
CA GLY A 78 -3.61 10.64 -19.24
C GLY A 78 -2.09 10.70 -19.37
N ILE A 79 -1.37 10.79 -18.25
CA ILE A 79 0.09 10.82 -18.26
C ILE A 79 0.56 9.39 -18.59
N PRO A 80 1.39 9.21 -19.62
CA PRO A 80 1.86 7.89 -20.03
C PRO A 80 2.60 7.23 -18.87
N PHE A 81 2.18 6.02 -18.56
CA PHE A 81 2.68 5.26 -17.43
C PHE A 81 3.19 3.90 -17.89
N SER A 82 4.38 3.51 -17.44
CA SER A 82 4.99 2.25 -17.87
C SER A 82 4.32 1.05 -17.18
N GLU A 83 3.87 0.07 -17.96
CA GLU A 83 3.37 -1.21 -17.41
C GLU A 83 4.40 -1.88 -16.48
N LYS A 84 5.70 -1.73 -16.76
CA LYS A 84 6.77 -2.29 -15.91
C LYS A 84 6.78 -1.67 -14.52
N MET A 85 6.49 -0.38 -14.41
CA MET A 85 6.39 0.28 -13.10
C MET A 85 5.17 -0.23 -12.34
N LEU A 86 4.04 -0.47 -13.01
CA LEU A 86 2.85 -1.01 -12.38
C LEU A 86 3.11 -2.43 -11.84
N VAL A 87 3.75 -3.28 -12.64
CA VAL A 87 4.15 -4.63 -12.20
C VAL A 87 5.09 -4.56 -11.00
N GLY A 88 6.11 -3.70 -11.04
CA GLY A 88 7.02 -3.51 -9.90
C GLY A 88 6.29 -3.06 -8.63
N PHE A 89 5.30 -2.19 -8.77
CA PHE A 89 4.48 -1.73 -7.66
C PHE A 89 3.61 -2.85 -7.06
N VAL A 90 2.93 -3.63 -7.91
CA VAL A 90 2.14 -4.79 -7.49
C VAL A 90 3.01 -5.81 -6.74
N VAL A 91 4.20 -6.12 -7.27
CA VAL A 91 5.15 -7.04 -6.61
C VAL A 91 5.58 -6.50 -5.26
N GLY A 92 5.91 -5.20 -5.17
CA GLY A 92 6.26 -4.56 -3.90
C GLY A 92 5.15 -4.64 -2.86
N GLU A 93 3.90 -4.43 -3.27
CA GLU A 93 2.74 -4.51 -2.39
C GLU A 93 2.46 -5.95 -1.90
N ILE A 94 2.65 -6.96 -2.75
CA ILE A 94 2.56 -8.38 -2.36
C ILE A 94 3.64 -8.72 -1.32
N LEU A 95 4.90 -8.36 -1.59
CA LEU A 95 6.01 -8.62 -0.66
C LEU A 95 5.78 -7.93 0.69
N PHE A 96 5.27 -6.70 0.65
CA PHE A 96 4.94 -5.96 1.85
C PHE A 96 3.78 -6.58 2.62
N SER A 97 2.72 -7.02 1.93
CA SER A 97 1.60 -7.74 2.56
C SER A 97 2.07 -9.01 3.26
N TRP A 98 3.01 -9.73 2.64
CA TRP A 98 3.61 -10.90 3.26
C TRP A 98 4.43 -10.54 4.50
N PHE A 99 5.22 -9.47 4.45
CA PHE A 99 5.94 -8.95 5.62
C PHE A 99 4.98 -8.59 6.78
N VAL A 100 3.85 -7.94 6.50
CA VAL A 100 2.82 -7.63 7.51
C VAL A 100 2.32 -8.91 8.20
N LEU A 101 2.11 -10.00 7.45
CA LEU A 101 1.71 -11.29 8.02
C LEU A 101 2.76 -11.90 8.95
N THR A 102 4.06 -11.58 8.76
CA THR A 102 5.14 -12.04 9.65
C THR A 102 5.27 -11.22 10.95
N LEU A 103 4.53 -10.12 11.08
CA LEU A 103 4.50 -9.29 12.29
C LEU A 103 3.42 -9.71 13.30
N LYS A 104 2.68 -10.78 13.00
CA LYS A 104 1.72 -11.42 13.92
C LYS A 104 2.41 -12.37 14.88
#